data_AF-A0A9X2GNY8-F1
#
_entry.id   AF-A0A9X2GNY8-F1
#
_cell.length_a   1.000
_cell.length_b   1.000
_cell.length_c   1.000
_cell.angle_alpha   90.00
_cell.angle_beta   90.00
_cell.angle_gamma   90.00
#
_symmetry.space_group_name_H-M   'P 1'
#
loop_
_entity.id
_entity.type
_entity.pdbx_description
1 polymer ?
#
loop_
_entity_poly.entity_id
_entity_poly.type
_entity_poly.pdbx_seq_one_letter_code
_entity_poly.pdbx_strand_id
1 'polypeptide(L)'
;MTDISGAERASVVIRATRFILILQAALLLVNLAYVLVYTPSFANPVAWLFLAYSAALLILAAWVLWRWSTRRRRVRWVTVALQAVMLAFSSSYSWVWLCLPLVVVVVLLLPAAARWFDR
;
A
#
# COMPACT_ATOMS: atom_id res chain seq x y z
N MET A 1 28.12 21.21 11.20
CA MET A 1 28.03 19.79 11.62
C MET A 1 26.84 19.21 10.86
N THR A 2 27.14 18.48 9.80
CA THR A 2 26.20 18.18 8.71
C THR A 2 25.22 17.08 9.10
N ASP A 3 23.95 17.31 8.77
CA ASP A 3 22.75 16.53 9.11
C ASP A 3 22.67 15.19 8.33
N ILE A 4 23.79 14.46 8.26
CA ILE A 4 23.95 13.23 7.48
C ILE A 4 23.08 12.11 8.05
N SER A 5 22.96 12.06 9.39
CA SER A 5 22.17 11.04 10.08
C SER A 5 20.67 11.10 9.76
N GLY A 6 20.12 12.29 9.49
CA GLY A 6 18.72 12.47 9.13
C GLY A 6 18.39 12.04 7.71
N ALA A 7 19.26 12.37 6.75
CA ALA A 7 19.11 12.00 5.35
C ALA A 7 19.24 10.48 5.14
N GLU A 8 20.17 9.86 5.85
CA GLU A 8 20.43 8.42 5.77
C GLU A 8 19.28 7.61 6.40
N ARG A 9 18.80 8.01 7.58
CA ARG A 9 17.60 7.40 8.21
C ARG A 9 16.35 7.55 7.35
N ALA A 10 16.12 8.73 6.75
CA ALA A 10 15.00 8.92 5.84
C ALA A 10 15.05 7.94 4.66
N SER A 11 16.25 7.66 4.12
CA SER A 11 16.43 6.72 3.02
C SER A 11 16.10 5.26 3.41
N VAL A 12 16.46 4.84 4.63
CA VAL A 12 16.17 3.50 5.15
C VAL A 12 14.67 3.32 5.38
N VAL A 13 14.04 4.30 6.01
CA VAL A 13 12.60 4.29 6.31
C VAL A 13 11.79 4.20 5.01
N ILE A 14 12.16 4.95 3.97
CA ILE A 14 11.45 4.93 2.68
C ILE A 14 11.66 3.61 1.93
N ARG A 15 12.85 3.01 2.02
CA ARG A 15 13.09 1.66 1.47
C ARG A 15 12.23 0.62 2.20
N ALA A 16 12.13 0.71 3.52
CA ALA A 16 11.27 -0.18 4.31
C ALA A 16 9.79 0.01 3.93
N THR A 17 9.30 1.25 3.77
CA THR A 17 7.93 1.51 3.30
C THR A 17 7.68 0.89 1.93
N ARG A 18 8.62 1.07 1.00
CA ARG A 18 8.52 0.47 -0.34
C ARG A 18 8.47 -1.05 -0.27
N PHE A 19 9.28 -1.66 0.60
CA PHE A 19 9.28 -3.10 0.81
C PHE A 19 7.93 -3.58 1.36
N ILE A 20 7.36 -2.89 2.35
CA ILE A 20 6.03 -3.21 2.89
C ILE A 20 4.95 -3.12 1.80
N LEU A 21 5.01 -2.10 0.94
CA LEU A 21 4.08 -1.96 -0.20
C LEU A 21 4.19 -3.10 -1.20
N ILE A 22 5.41 -3.57 -1.50
CA ILE A 22 5.63 -4.75 -2.36
C ILE A 22 5.02 -6.00 -1.71
N LEU A 23 5.26 -6.20 -0.41
CA LEU A 23 4.69 -7.33 0.32
C LEU A 23 3.16 -7.29 0.30
N GLN A 24 2.56 -6.11 0.54
CA GLN A 24 1.11 -5.91 0.44
C GLN A 24 0.57 -6.21 -0.96
N ALA A 25 1.27 -5.78 -2.02
CA ALA A 25 0.88 -6.06 -3.39
C ALA A 25 0.94 -7.56 -3.71
N ALA A 26 1.98 -8.26 -3.24
CA ALA A 26 2.09 -9.71 -3.38
C ALA A 26 0.96 -10.45 -2.65
N LEU A 27 0.62 -10.01 -1.44
CA LEU A 27 -0.50 -10.53 -0.66
C LEU A 27 -1.85 -10.28 -1.34
N LEU A 28 -2.06 -9.09 -1.93
CA LEU A 28 -3.25 -8.78 -2.74
C LEU A 28 -3.34 -9.68 -3.98
N LEU A 29 -2.22 -9.99 -4.61
CA LEU A 29 -2.16 -10.91 -5.75
C LEU A 29 -2.60 -12.33 -5.35
N VAL A 30 -2.10 -12.82 -4.21
CA VAL A 30 -2.50 -14.13 -3.65
C VAL A 30 -3.99 -14.13 -3.31
N ASN A 31 -4.50 -13.07 -2.71
CA ASN A 31 -5.93 -12.93 -2.43
C ASN A 31 -6.76 -12.95 -3.72
N LEU A 32 -6.32 -12.22 -4.76
CA LEU A 32 -7.01 -12.22 -6.05
C LEU A 32 -7.04 -13.62 -6.69
N ALA A 33 -5.91 -14.34 -6.65
CA ALA A 33 -5.84 -15.72 -7.13
C ALA A 33 -6.78 -16.65 -6.32
N TYR A 34 -6.82 -16.49 -5.00
CA TYR A 34 -7.74 -17.23 -4.13
C TYR A 34 -9.20 -16.96 -4.53
N VAL A 35 -9.61 -15.70 -4.69
CA VAL A 35 -10.97 -15.35 -5.12
C VAL A 35 -11.30 -15.97 -6.49
N LEU A 36 -10.37 -15.96 -7.45
CA LEU A 36 -10.58 -16.57 -8.77
C LEU A 36 -10.78 -18.10 -8.71
N VAL A 37 -10.04 -18.79 -7.83
CA VAL A 37 -10.10 -20.26 -7.71
C VAL A 37 -11.30 -20.72 -6.86
N TYR A 38 -11.58 -20.03 -5.77
CA TYR A 38 -12.55 -20.46 -4.75
C TYR A 38 -13.94 -19.84 -4.92
N THR A 39 -14.15 -19.04 -5.97
CA THR A 39 -15.49 -18.50 -6.29
C THR A 39 -16.02 -19.10 -7.60
N PRO A 40 -16.32 -20.42 -7.64
CA PRO A 40 -16.73 -21.11 -8.85
C PRO A 40 -18.11 -20.67 -9.37
N SER A 41 -18.88 -19.94 -8.58
CA SER A 41 -20.17 -19.38 -8.97
C SER A 41 -20.09 -17.85 -9.15
N PHE A 42 -19.74 -17.40 -10.35
CA PHE A 42 -19.88 -16.00 -10.80
C PHE A 42 -21.35 -15.49 -10.83
N ALA A 43 -22.29 -16.28 -10.30
CA ALA A 43 -23.69 -15.89 -10.11
C ALA A 43 -23.90 -14.91 -8.95
N ASN A 44 -22.94 -14.77 -8.03
CA ASN A 44 -23.04 -13.83 -6.92
C ASN A 44 -22.45 -12.45 -7.33
N PRO A 45 -23.26 -11.39 -7.44
CA PRO A 45 -22.78 -10.05 -7.81
C PRO A 45 -21.80 -9.48 -6.77
N VAL A 46 -21.88 -9.90 -5.50
CA VAL A 46 -20.96 -9.47 -4.45
C VAL A 46 -19.55 -9.99 -4.70
N ALA A 47 -19.40 -11.20 -5.26
CA ALA A 47 -18.10 -11.75 -5.62
C ALA A 47 -17.41 -10.94 -6.72
N TRP A 48 -18.18 -10.45 -7.71
CA TRP A 48 -17.67 -9.56 -8.74
C TRP A 48 -17.21 -8.21 -8.18
N LEU A 49 -17.96 -7.64 -7.25
CA LEU A 49 -17.56 -6.41 -6.56
C LEU A 49 -16.26 -6.62 -5.77
N PHE A 50 -16.14 -7.75 -5.08
CA PHE A 50 -14.94 -8.08 -4.31
C PHE A 50 -13.71 -8.33 -5.20
N LEU A 51 -13.91 -8.98 -6.35
CA LEU A 51 -12.88 -9.17 -7.37
C LEU A 51 -12.43 -7.82 -7.95
N ALA A 52 -13.38 -6.98 -8.37
CA ALA A 52 -13.11 -5.66 -8.94
C ALA A 52 -12.38 -4.77 -7.92
N TYR A 53 -12.80 -4.80 -6.66
CA TYR A 53 -12.13 -4.11 -5.56
C TYR A 53 -10.68 -4.58 -5.38
N SER A 54 -10.47 -5.89 -5.29
CA SER A 54 -9.13 -6.48 -5.09
C SER A 54 -8.20 -6.17 -6.28
N ALA A 55 -8.72 -6.27 -7.51
CA ALA A 55 -7.99 -5.91 -8.71
C ALA A 55 -7.65 -4.41 -8.76
N ALA A 56 -8.59 -3.53 -8.40
CA ALA A 56 -8.36 -2.09 -8.35
C ALA A 56 -7.27 -1.71 -7.35
N LEU A 57 -7.28 -2.31 -6.15
CA LEU A 57 -6.22 -2.11 -5.15
C LEU A 57 -4.86 -2.58 -5.68
N LEU A 58 -4.79 -3.75 -6.31
CA LEU A 58 -3.56 -4.28 -6.88
C LEU A 58 -3.01 -3.37 -7.98
N ILE A 59 -3.86 -2.91 -8.90
CA ILE A 59 -3.48 -1.99 -9.98
C ILE A 59 -2.96 -0.68 -9.39
N LEU A 60 -3.64 -0.14 -8.38
CA LEU A 60 -3.22 1.10 -7.73
C LEU A 60 -1.90 0.93 -6.97
N ALA A 61 -1.70 -0.20 -6.28
CA ALA A 61 -0.44 -0.54 -5.62
C ALA A 61 0.71 -0.66 -6.62
N ALA A 62 0.50 -1.37 -7.74
CA ALA A 62 1.47 -1.47 -8.83
C ALA A 62 1.81 -0.10 -9.43
N TRP A 63 0.79 0.74 -9.66
CA TRP A 63 0.97 2.11 -10.15
C TRP A 63 1.78 2.97 -9.18
N VAL A 64 1.48 2.90 -7.88
CA VAL A 64 2.24 3.59 -6.82
C VAL A 64 3.68 3.11 -6.81
N LEU A 65 3.94 1.80 -6.87
CA LEU A 65 5.29 1.23 -6.88
C LEU A 65 6.09 1.65 -8.12
N TRP A 66 5.44 1.72 -9.28
CA TRP A 66 6.06 2.20 -10.52
C TRP A 66 6.38 3.70 -10.45
N ARG A 67 5.47 4.51 -9.91
CA ARG A 67 5.64 5.96 -9.75
C ARG A 67 6.42 6.35 -8.49
N TRP A 68 6.80 5.40 -7.64
CA TRP A 68 7.50 5.67 -6.38
C TRP A 68 8.79 6.46 -6.60
N SER A 69 9.56 6.13 -7.65
CA SER A 69 10.82 6.80 -8.00
C SER A 69 10.63 8.26 -8.43
N THR A 70 9.43 8.67 -8.84
CA THR A 70 9.16 10.05 -9.27
C THR A 70 9.16 11.04 -8.12
N ARG A 71 9.07 10.56 -6.87
CA ARG A 71 9.11 11.39 -5.65
C ARG A 71 8.07 12.51 -5.62
N ARG A 72 6.94 12.34 -6.32
CA ARG A 72 5.88 13.34 -6.39
C ARG A 72 4.99 13.34 -5.15
N ARG A 73 4.60 14.54 -4.69
CA ARG A 73 3.69 14.71 -3.54
C ARG A 73 2.37 13.98 -3.72
N ARG A 74 1.86 13.89 -4.96
CA ARG A 74 0.65 13.14 -5.29
C ARG A 74 0.79 11.64 -5.01
N VAL A 75 1.94 11.03 -5.29
CA VAL A 75 2.17 9.58 -5.07
C VAL A 75 2.09 9.24 -3.59
N ARG A 76 2.63 10.12 -2.72
CA ARG A 76 2.51 9.99 -1.26
C ARG A 76 1.05 9.96 -0.81
N TRP A 77 0.24 10.93 -1.22
CA TRP A 77 -1.16 11.01 -0.81
C TRP A 77 -2.02 9.89 -1.39
N VAL A 78 -1.77 9.49 -2.64
CA VAL A 78 -2.43 8.31 -3.22
C VAL A 78 -2.10 7.06 -2.41
N THR A 79 -0.85 6.91 -1.96
CA THR A 79 -0.46 5.78 -1.11
C THR A 79 -1.18 5.83 0.24
N VAL A 80 -1.24 7.00 0.89
CA VAL A 80 -1.99 7.16 2.16
C VAL A 80 -3.47 6.82 1.99
N ALA A 81 -4.10 7.30 0.91
CA ALA A 81 -5.49 7.00 0.60
C ALA A 81 -5.72 5.50 0.35
N LEU A 82 -4.83 4.85 -0.40
CA LEU A 82 -4.85 3.40 -0.62
C LEU A 82 -4.82 2.64 0.71
N GLN A 83 -3.90 2.99 1.61
CA GLN A 83 -3.80 2.33 2.92
C GLN A 83 -5.04 2.59 3.80
N ALA A 84 -5.61 3.79 3.75
CA ALA A 84 -6.84 4.11 4.47
C ALA A 84 -8.02 3.27 3.98
N VAL A 85 -8.12 3.05 2.67
CA VAL A 85 -9.11 2.13 2.09
C VAL A 85 -8.86 0.71 2.60
N MET A 86 -7.64 0.20 2.57
CA MET A 86 -7.34 -1.15 3.09
C MET A 86 -7.73 -1.30 4.57
N LEU A 87 -7.50 -0.28 5.39
CA LEU A 87 -7.90 -0.24 6.81
C LEU A 87 -9.42 -0.20 7.01
N ALA A 88 -10.17 0.52 6.16
CA ALA A 88 -11.62 0.61 6.28
C ALA A 88 -12.33 -0.72 5.99
N PHE A 89 -11.74 -1.55 5.11
CA PHE A 89 -12.30 -2.83 4.70
C PHE A 89 -11.68 -4.04 5.43
N SER A 90 -10.76 -3.83 6.37
CA SER A 90 -10.10 -4.90 7.12
C SER A 90 -10.90 -5.48 8.29
N SER A 91 -12.24 -5.38 8.27
CA SER A 91 -13.15 -5.71 9.38
C SER A 91 -13.10 -7.16 9.89
N SER A 92 -12.35 -8.05 9.27
CA SER A 92 -12.22 -9.46 9.69
C SER A 92 -10.81 -10.04 9.55
N TYR A 93 -9.80 -9.23 9.24
CA TYR A 93 -8.45 -9.73 9.01
C TYR A 93 -7.60 -9.69 10.29
N SER A 94 -6.75 -10.71 10.47
CA SER A 94 -5.83 -10.80 11.62
C SER A 94 -5.03 -9.50 11.81
N TRP A 95 -4.77 -9.12 13.05
CA TRP A 95 -3.99 -7.93 13.47
C TRP A 95 -2.82 -7.53 12.54
N VAL A 96 -2.10 -8.51 11.97
CA VAL A 96 -1.04 -8.29 10.97
C VAL A 96 -1.50 -7.43 9.77
N TRP A 97 -2.70 -7.67 9.25
CA TRP A 97 -3.29 -6.94 8.13
C TRP A 97 -3.70 -5.52 8.48
N LEU A 98 -3.90 -5.23 9.77
CA LEU A 98 -4.12 -3.87 10.27
C LEU A 98 -2.80 -3.14 10.49
N CYS A 99 -1.80 -3.84 11.04
CA CYS A 99 -0.52 -3.23 11.39
C CYS A 99 0.27 -2.77 10.17
N LEU A 100 0.33 -3.56 9.09
CA LEU A 100 1.08 -3.19 7.89
C LEU A 100 0.62 -1.86 7.26
N PRO A 101 -0.67 -1.67 6.92
CA PRO A 101 -1.13 -0.41 6.35
C PRO A 101 -1.00 0.76 7.31
N LEU A 102 -1.23 0.54 8.61
CA LEU A 102 -1.05 1.56 9.64
C LEU A 102 0.40 2.06 9.70
N VAL A 103 1.38 1.14 9.68
CA VAL A 103 2.81 1.48 9.67
C VAL A 103 3.16 2.31 8.44
N VAL A 104 2.64 1.95 7.26
CA VAL A 104 2.86 2.72 6.03
C VAL A 104 2.28 4.13 6.15
N VAL A 105 1.06 4.29 6.67
CA VAL A 105 0.44 5.60 6.87
C VAL A 105 1.27 6.44 7.83
N VAL A 106 1.60 5.93 9.01
CA VAL A 106 2.39 6.65 10.02
C VAL A 106 3.71 7.11 9.44
N VAL A 107 4.43 6.21 8.75
CA VAL A 107 5.72 6.52 8.13
C VAL A 107 5.57 7.58 7.05
N LEU A 108 4.54 7.49 6.21
CA LEU A 108 4.30 8.47 5.16
C LEU A 108 3.87 9.82 5.70
N LEU A 109 3.26 9.89 6.88
CA LEU A 109 2.91 11.16 7.52
C LEU A 109 4.12 11.85 8.17
N LEU A 110 5.22 11.14 8.41
CA LEU A 110 6.42 11.73 8.98
C LEU A 110 7.02 12.85 8.11
N PRO A 111 7.63 13.90 8.72
CA PRO A 111 8.29 14.98 8.00
C PRO A 111 9.42 14.49 7.09
N ALA A 112 10.09 13.38 7.45
CA ALA A 112 11.13 12.77 6.64
C ALA A 112 10.59 12.24 5.29
N ALA A 113 9.43 11.58 5.31
CA ALA A 113 8.77 11.13 4.09
C ALA A 113 8.23 12.33 3.28
N ALA A 114 7.71 13.35 3.97
CA ALA A 114 7.25 14.58 3.31
C ALA A 114 8.36 15.23 2.47
N ARG A 115 9.55 15.43 3.07
CA ARG A 115 10.71 16.01 2.39
C ARG A 115 11.19 15.19 1.19
N TRP A 116 11.04 13.87 1.22
CA TRP A 116 11.43 13.03 0.09
C TRP A 116 10.46 13.11 -1.08
N PHE A 117 9.17 13.28 -0.81
CA PHE A 117 8.10 13.35 -1.80
C PHE A 117 7.76 14.78 -2.28
N ASP A 118 8.59 15.78 -1.97
CA ASP A 118 8.30 17.20 -2.27
C ASP A 118 8.86 17.68 -3.62
N ARG A 119 9.14 16.76 -4.56
CA ARG A 119 9.58 17.07 -5.92
C ARG A 119 8.44 17.00 -6.93
#